data_AF-A0A2C9LCH2-F1
#
_entry.id   AF-A0A2C9LCH2-F1
#
_cell.length_a   1.000
_cell.length_b   1.000
_cell.length_c   1.000
_cell.angle_alpha   90.00
_cell.angle_beta   90.00
_cell.angle_gamma   90.00
#
_symmetry.space_group_name_H-M   'P 1'
#
loop_
_entity.id
_entity.type
_entity.pdbx_description
1 polymer ?
#
loop_
_entity_poly.entity_id
_entity_poly.type
_entity_poly.pdbx_seq_one_letter_code
_entity_poly.pdbx_strand_id
1 'polypeptide(L)'
;ADAGYESGSKNVYLPSRQNWSYVLYIQSVYVQLLKTTGTYCVLAFTDLSQLLVFGWFVPTVIVFMGIIARIWLLCQTLTEKVVSSYNKIYLCREMFEPSASGWSEPLLAPLLCSTTKVQPKLVE
;
A
#
# COMPACT_ATOMS: atom_id res chain seq x y z
N ALA A 1 -37.31 15.80 44.12
CA ALA A 1 -37.54 16.56 42.90
C ALA A 1 -36.21 16.70 42.18
N ASP A 2 -36.24 16.35 40.90
CA ASP A 2 -35.16 16.09 39.95
C ASP A 2 -34.19 17.24 39.60
N ALA A 3 -33.09 16.78 38.97
CA ALA A 3 -32.29 17.38 37.89
C ALA A 3 -31.30 18.50 38.24
N GLY A 4 -30.06 18.52 37.72
CA GLY A 4 -29.47 17.72 36.65
C GLY A 4 -27.98 18.04 36.49
N TYR A 5 -27.24 17.05 35.99
CA TYR A 5 -25.82 17.04 35.71
C TYR A 5 -25.42 18.11 34.69
N GLU A 6 -24.36 18.88 34.94
CA GLU A 6 -23.41 19.28 33.91
C GLU A 6 -21.98 19.11 34.44
N SER A 7 -21.62 17.84 34.67
CA SER A 7 -20.22 17.45 34.53
C SER A 7 -19.84 17.74 33.10
N GLY A 8 -19.07 18.81 32.89
CA GLY A 8 -18.45 19.16 31.63
C GLY A 8 -17.46 18.07 31.20
N SER A 9 -17.98 16.89 30.84
CA SER A 9 -17.34 15.99 29.92
C SER A 9 -17.23 16.77 28.62
N LYS A 10 -16.11 17.47 28.45
CA LYS A 10 -15.59 17.73 27.11
C LYS A 10 -15.46 16.36 26.48
N ASN A 11 -16.51 15.92 25.79
CA ASN A 11 -16.49 14.76 24.94
C ASN A 11 -15.31 14.98 24.01
N VAL A 12 -14.23 14.25 24.27
CA VAL A 12 -13.08 14.21 23.37
C VAL A 12 -13.59 13.46 22.16
N TYR A 13 -14.10 14.19 21.18
CA TYR A 13 -14.39 13.68 19.85
C TYR A 13 -13.05 13.24 19.27
N LEU A 14 -12.69 11.99 19.49
CA LEU A 14 -11.58 11.40 18.77
C LEU A 14 -12.04 11.23 17.32
N PRO A 15 -11.32 11.79 16.33
CA PRO A 15 -11.55 11.56 14.90
C PRO A 15 -11.16 10.13 14.51
N SER A 16 -11.39 9.15 15.40
CA SER A 16 -10.76 7.82 15.38
C SER A 16 -11.09 7.12 14.08
N ARG A 17 -12.36 6.87 13.77
CA ARG A 17 -12.75 6.12 12.57
C ARG A 17 -12.47 6.85 11.25
N GLN A 18 -12.58 8.18 11.23
CA GLN A 18 -12.32 8.97 10.03
C GLN A 18 -10.84 8.98 9.68
N ASN A 19 -9.97 9.17 10.69
CA ASN A 19 -8.53 9.06 10.51
C ASN A 19 -8.12 7.64 10.11
N TRP A 20 -8.73 6.61 10.70
CA TRP A 20 -8.48 5.22 10.27
C TRP A 20 -8.87 5.00 8.81
N SER A 21 -10.01 5.53 8.37
CA SER A 21 -10.50 5.41 7.00
C SER A 21 -9.63 6.19 6.00
N TYR A 22 -9.12 7.36 6.40
CA TYR A 22 -8.16 8.13 5.61
C TYR A 22 -6.80 7.43 5.50
N VAL A 23 -6.30 6.85 6.59
CA VAL A 23 -5.07 6.06 6.61
C VAL A 23 -5.18 4.85 5.70
N LEU A 24 -6.30 4.13 5.76
CA LEU A 24 -6.58 3.00 4.86
C LEU A 24 -6.63 3.48 3.39
N TYR A 25 -7.33 4.57 3.09
CA TYR A 25 -7.36 5.15 1.75
C TYR A 25 -5.94 5.44 1.22
N ILE A 26 -5.13 6.15 1.99
CA ILE A 26 -3.73 6.44 1.65
C ILE A 26 -2.92 5.16 1.42
N GLN A 27 -3.06 4.16 2.29
CA GLN A 27 -2.36 2.88 2.15
C GLN A 27 -2.75 2.16 0.85
N SER A 28 -4.02 2.22 0.44
CA SER A 28 -4.47 1.63 -0.81
C SER A 28 -3.85 2.32 -2.04
N VAL A 29 -3.73 3.65 -2.01
CA VAL A 29 -3.06 4.44 -3.05
C VAL A 29 -1.56 4.12 -3.09
N TYR A 30 -0.91 3.99 -1.93
CA TYR A 30 0.50 3.58 -1.88
C TYR A 30 0.73 2.18 -2.47
N VAL A 31 -0.16 1.23 -2.21
CA VAL A 31 -0.07 -0.12 -2.80
C VAL A 31 -0.20 -0.05 -4.32
N GLN A 32 -1.12 0.76 -4.85
CA GLN A 32 -1.23 0.97 -6.31
C GLN A 32 0.05 1.56 -6.88
N LEU A 33 0.59 2.61 -6.24
CA LEU A 33 1.83 3.24 -6.65
C LEU A 33 3.00 2.24 -6.68
N LEU A 34 3.15 1.43 -5.63
CA LEU A 34 4.21 0.41 -5.54
C LEU A 34 4.06 -0.65 -6.64
N LYS A 35 2.84 -1.09 -6.95
CA LYS A 35 2.58 -2.02 -8.05
C LYS A 35 2.98 -1.43 -9.40
N THR A 36 2.55 -0.19 -9.68
CA THR A 36 2.91 0.52 -10.91
C THR A 36 4.42 0.71 -11.04
N THR A 37 5.10 1.11 -9.97
CA THR A 37 6.56 1.22 -9.93
C THR A 37 7.23 -0.14 -10.20
N GLY A 38 6.68 -1.22 -9.65
CA GLY A 38 7.14 -2.58 -9.93
C GLY A 38 7.04 -2.93 -11.43
N THR A 39 5.93 -2.58 -12.09
CA THR A 39 5.76 -2.77 -13.54
C THR A 39 6.80 -1.96 -14.34
N TYR A 40 7.03 -0.71 -13.97
CA TYR A 40 8.06 0.11 -14.62
C TYR A 40 9.47 -0.47 -14.45
N CYS A 41 9.79 -1.06 -13.29
CA CYS A 41 11.07 -1.73 -13.09
C CYS A 41 11.26 -2.92 -14.04
N VAL A 42 10.21 -3.71 -14.28
CA VAL A 42 10.26 -4.84 -15.22
C VAL A 42 10.45 -4.36 -16.67
N LEU A 43 9.74 -3.29 -17.06
CA LEU A 43 9.93 -2.67 -18.38
C LEU A 43 11.36 -2.15 -18.55
N ALA A 44 11.85 -1.37 -17.59
CA ALA A 44 13.22 -0.84 -17.64
C ALA A 44 14.28 -1.94 -17.64
N PHE A 45 14.05 -3.04 -16.92
CA PHE A 45 14.92 -4.23 -16.98
C PHE A 45 14.90 -4.88 -18.36
N THR A 46 13.74 -4.92 -19.02
CA THR A 46 13.62 -5.47 -20.38
C THR A 46 14.36 -4.59 -21.39
N ASP A 47 14.21 -3.27 -21.30
CA ASP A 47 14.92 -2.33 -22.17
C ASP A 47 16.44 -2.43 -22.00
N LEU A 48 16.92 -2.43 -20.75
CA LEU A 48 18.34 -2.63 -20.46
C LEU A 48 18.85 -4.00 -20.92
N SER A 49 18.01 -5.05 -20.91
CA SER A 49 18.38 -6.37 -21.43
C SER A 49 18.68 -6.28 -22.94
N GLN A 50 17.86 -5.53 -23.68
CA GLN A 50 18.08 -5.31 -25.10
C GLN A 50 19.39 -4.54 -25.35
N LEU A 51 19.66 -3.48 -24.59
CA LEU A 51 20.92 -2.74 -24.67
C LEU A 51 22.14 -3.64 -24.41
N LEU A 52 22.03 -4.58 -23.46
CA LEU A 52 23.07 -5.54 -23.15
C LEU A 52 23.34 -6.49 -24.32
N VAL A 53 22.28 -6.96 -25.01
CA VAL A 53 22.40 -7.82 -26.20
C VAL A 53 23.11 -7.09 -27.36
N PHE A 54 22.85 -5.80 -27.53
CA PHE A 54 23.58 -4.99 -28.51
C PHE A 54 25.04 -4.68 -28.11
N GLY A 55 25.46 -5.04 -26.90
CA GLY A 55 26.83 -4.85 -26.42
C GLY A 55 27.16 -3.39 -26.06
N TRP A 56 26.16 -2.53 -25.89
CA TRP A 56 26.37 -1.12 -25.57
C TRP A 56 26.62 -0.93 -24.08
N PHE A 57 27.75 -0.29 -23.73
CA PHE A 57 28.08 0.12 -22.36
C PHE A 57 27.85 -0.98 -21.30
N VAL A 58 28.30 -2.20 -21.60
CA VAL A 58 28.04 -3.44 -20.82
C VAL A 58 28.21 -3.28 -19.29
N PRO A 59 29.33 -2.71 -18.78
CA PRO A 59 29.50 -2.59 -17.33
C PRO A 59 28.45 -1.68 -16.68
N THR A 60 28.10 -0.60 -17.36
CA THR A 60 27.12 0.39 -16.89
C THR A 60 25.71 -0.20 -16.87
N VAL A 61 25.33 -0.91 -17.94
CA VAL A 61 24.03 -1.58 -18.05
C VAL A 61 23.85 -2.62 -16.94
N ILE A 62 24.86 -3.44 -16.66
CA ILE A 62 24.81 -4.44 -15.59
C ILE A 62 24.60 -3.79 -14.20
N VAL A 63 25.27 -2.67 -13.93
CA VAL A 63 25.08 -1.93 -12.66
C VAL A 63 23.65 -1.41 -12.55
N PHE A 64 23.12 -0.78 -13.61
CA PHE A 64 21.74 -0.28 -13.61
C PHE A 64 20.71 -1.40 -13.44
N MET A 65 20.91 -2.53 -14.12
CA MET A 65 20.08 -3.72 -13.95
C MET A 65 20.04 -4.19 -12.49
N GLY A 66 21.20 -4.22 -11.82
CA GLY A 66 21.30 -4.58 -10.41
C GLY A 66 20.55 -3.61 -9.49
N ILE A 67 20.61 -2.30 -9.78
CA ILE A 67 19.87 -1.28 -9.03
C ILE A 67 18.36 -1.46 -9.22
N ILE A 68 17.90 -1.62 -10.46
CA ILE A 68 16.48 -1.81 -10.79
C ILE A 68 15.93 -3.08 -10.15
N ALA A 69 16.67 -4.18 -10.18
CA ALA A 69 16.27 -5.43 -9.53
C ALA A 69 16.08 -5.25 -8.00
N ARG A 70 16.96 -4.48 -7.35
CA ARG A 70 16.83 -4.17 -5.91
C ARG A 70 15.61 -3.30 -5.62
N ILE A 71 15.37 -2.27 -6.43
CA ILE A 71 14.19 -1.41 -6.31
C ILE A 71 12.91 -2.24 -6.48
N TRP A 72 12.89 -3.14 -7.47
CA TRP A 72 11.76 -4.03 -7.71
C TRP A 72 11.47 -4.95 -6.51
N LEU A 73 12.50 -5.60 -5.95
CA LEU A 73 12.36 -6.45 -4.77
C LEU A 73 11.89 -5.66 -3.55
N LEU A 74 12.41 -4.44 -3.38
CA LEU A 74 11.98 -3.51 -2.33
C LEU A 74 10.48 -3.17 -2.50
N CYS A 75 10.04 -2.82 -3.71
CA CYS A 75 8.64 -2.52 -4.00
C CYS A 75 7.71 -3.72 -3.69
N GLN A 76 8.12 -4.95 -4.01
CA GLN A 76 7.36 -6.15 -3.67
C GLN A 76 7.25 -6.33 -2.15
N THR A 77 8.38 -6.24 -1.44
CA THR A 77 8.42 -6.43 0.01
C THR A 77 7.59 -5.37 0.73
N LEU A 78 7.70 -4.10 0.32
CA LEU A 78 6.86 -3.03 0.88
C LEU A 78 5.38 -3.26 0.58
N THR A 79 5.04 -3.69 -0.63
CA THR A 79 3.65 -3.97 -0.99
C THR A 79 3.04 -5.02 -0.06
N GLU A 80 3.76 -6.12 0.20
CA GLU A 80 3.29 -7.17 1.11
C GLU A 80 3.11 -6.65 2.55
N LYS A 81 4.07 -5.87 3.05
CA LYS A 81 4.00 -5.29 4.40
C LYS A 81 2.85 -4.29 4.54
N VAL A 82 2.65 -3.44 3.55
CA VAL A 82 1.56 -2.44 3.55
C VAL A 82 0.21 -3.13 3.42
N VAL A 83 0.07 -4.16 2.56
CA VAL A 83 -1.17 -4.95 2.46
C VAL A 83 -1.46 -5.69 3.77
N SER A 84 -0.45 -6.29 4.41
CA SER A 84 -0.62 -6.93 5.71
C SER A 84 -1.06 -5.93 6.80
N SER A 85 -0.47 -4.74 6.82
CA SER A 85 -0.86 -3.68 7.75
C SER A 85 -2.27 -3.17 7.45
N TYR A 86 -2.61 -2.97 6.17
CA TYR A 86 -3.94 -2.54 5.74
C TYR A 86 -5.01 -3.54 6.20
N ASN A 87 -4.80 -4.83 5.97
CA ASN A 87 -5.76 -5.86 6.36
C ASN A 87 -5.95 -5.93 7.89
N LYS A 88 -4.89 -5.76 8.68
CA LYS A 88 -5.00 -5.69 10.15
C LYS A 88 -5.81 -4.47 10.60
N ILE A 89 -5.52 -3.29 10.05
CA ILE A 89 -6.21 -2.04 10.39
C ILE A 89 -7.68 -2.11 9.93
N TYR A 90 -7.94 -2.69 8.77
CA TYR A 90 -9.28 -2.88 8.23
C TYR A 90 -10.14 -3.75 9.15
N LEU A 91 -9.60 -4.85 9.69
CA LEU A 91 -10.30 -5.70 10.66
C LEU A 91 -10.55 -4.97 11.99
N CYS A 92 -9.58 -4.18 12.47
CA CYS A 92 -9.75 -3.40 13.70
C CYS A 92 -10.77 -2.26 13.55
N ARG A 93 -11.00 -1.75 12.34
CA ARG A 93 -11.95 -0.66 12.07
C ARG A 93 -13.40 -1.04 12.37
N GLU A 94 -13.77 -2.31 12.20
CA GLU A 94 -15.13 -2.79 12.49
C GLU A 94 -15.46 -2.78 14.00
N MET A 95 -14.45 -2.69 14.88
CA MET A 95 -14.65 -2.66 16.33
C MET A 95 -15.04 -1.28 16.88
N PHE A 96 -15.02 -0.22 16.07
CA PHE A 96 -15.26 1.16 16.53
C PHE A 96 -16.53 1.75 15.93
N GLU A 97 -17.41 2.28 16.80
CA GLU A 97 -18.64 2.95 16.39
C GLU A 97 -18.34 4.22 15.58
N PRO A 98 -19.14 4.49 14.52
CA PRO A 98 -18.98 5.68 13.71
C PRO A 98 -19.41 6.92 14.49
N SER A 99 -18.52 7.92 14.55
CA SER A 99 -18.87 9.23 15.10
C SER A 99 -19.82 9.95 14.13
N ALA A 100 -20.94 10.48 14.66
CA ALA A 100 -21.89 11.27 13.90
C ALA A 100 -21.20 12.50 13.31
N SER A 101 -20.87 12.43 12.02
CA SER A 101 -20.14 13.46 11.31
C SER A 101 -20.68 13.57 9.89
N GLY A 102 -20.80 14.80 9.37
CA GLY A 102 -21.17 15.06 7.97
C GLY A 102 -20.05 14.77 6.97
N TRP A 103 -19.12 13.87 7.33
CA TRP A 103 -17.94 13.56 6.52
C TRP A 103 -18.27 12.49 5.48
N SER A 104 -18.01 12.80 4.22
CA SER A 104 -18.10 11.84 3.13
C SER A 104 -16.93 10.87 3.20
N GLU A 105 -17.20 9.64 3.60
CA GLU A 105 -16.18 8.60 3.71
C GLU A 105 -15.62 8.25 2.30
N PRO A 106 -14.29 8.24 2.11
CA PRO A 106 -13.70 7.90 0.81
C PRO A 106 -14.01 6.45 0.44
N LEU A 107 -14.17 6.17 -0.86
CA LEU A 107 -14.39 4.81 -1.37
C LEU A 107 -13.17 3.94 -1.03
N LEU A 108 -13.32 3.10 0.00
CA LEU A 108 -12.30 2.15 0.41
C LEU A 108 -12.44 0.86 -0.41
N ALA A 109 -11.32 0.39 -0.95
CA ALA A 109 -11.28 -0.93 -1.56
C ALA A 109 -11.48 -2.01 -0.48
N PRO A 110 -12.26 -3.08 -0.75
CA PRO A 110 -12.35 -4.22 0.15
C PRO A 110 -10.96 -4.86 0.37
N LEU A 111 -10.86 -5.72 1.40
CA LEU A 111 -9.65 -6.48 1.80
C LEU A 111 -8.68 -6.67 0.63
N LEU A 112 -7.50 -6.06 0.73
CA LEU A 112 -6.51 -6.14 -0.34
C LEU A 112 -5.97 -7.57 -0.35
N CYS A 113 -6.26 -8.30 -1.43
CA CYS A 113 -5.81 -9.67 -1.60
C CYS A 113 -4.27 -9.69 -1.73
N SER A 114 -3.58 -10.35 -0.80
CA SER A 114 -2.14 -10.61 -0.92
C SER A 114 -1.92 -11.65 -2.02
N THR A 115 -1.85 -11.20 -3.26
CA THR A 115 -1.56 -12.07 -4.40
C THR A 115 -0.06 -12.34 -4.42
N THR A 116 0.38 -13.30 -3.60
CA THR A 116 1.71 -13.92 -3.75
C THR A 116 1.51 -15.36 -4.22
N LYS A 117 1.31 -15.54 -5.54
CA LYS A 117 1.69 -16.75 -6.28
C LYS A 117 2.08 -16.37 -7.70
N VAL A 118 3.22 -15.70 -7.85
CA VAL A 118 3.99 -15.81 -9.09
C VAL A 118 5.14 -16.77 -8.79
N GLN A 119 4.82 -18.06 -8.80
CA GLN A 119 5.83 -19.09 -9.02
C GLN A 119 6.33 -18.86 -10.46
N PRO A 120 7.63 -18.60 -10.70
CA PRO A 120 8.14 -18.68 -12.05
C PRO A 120 8.02 -20.14 -12.48
N LYS A 121 7.08 -20.43 -13.39
CA LYS A 121 7.13 -21.70 -14.13
C LYS A 121 8.41 -21.66 -14.96
N LEU A 122 9.43 -22.36 -14.47
CA LEU A 122 10.53 -22.83 -15.30
C LEU A 122 9.91 -23.79 -16.31
N VAL A 123 9.80 -23.35 -17.56
CA VAL A 123 9.51 -24.24 -18.69
C VAL A 123 10.85 -24.86 -19.05
N GLU A 124 11.05 -26.11 -18.62
CA GLU A 124 11.99 -27.05 -19.27
C GLU A 124 11.36 -27.61 -20.54
#